data_AF-A0A478FQ57-F1
#
_entry.id   AF-A0A478FQ57-F1
#
_cell.length_a   1.000
_cell.length_b   1.000
_cell.length_c   1.000
_cell.angle_alpha   90.00
_cell.angle_beta   90.00
_cell.angle_gamma   90.00
#
_symmetry.space_group_name_H-M   'P 1'
#
loop_
_entity.id
_entity.type
_entity.pdbx_description
1 polymer ?
#
loop_
_entity_poly.entity_id
_entity_poly.type
_entity_poly.pdbx_seq_one_letter_code
_entity_poly.pdbx_strand_id
1 'polypeptide(L)'
;MLTESKITIASAVTAFNSVLGVSGYELLQIYFLSQGSSEEVSALNNLNIESTKIERKKNKTVAWTSSSNDVDPRIHTTSNTTVENNATRYRAYQFHSIKRHKPKFVDWKESKDWWEKTYETRKYMLKNGNFGRYVNIVGGYEDKKYLFATSLHLNQFCDKSYSEGWYFKKYEPIFWLMCTTDAVNPDSSEEAKAISKAKKAKFPKEQTEEEIIYLTVEQSKKGNIKNTQIQNNRNKFVIYNYSQKWWEWSYQYRLEEDKKNETSAFPLSNKFKNVNKGWDISNDNATALNKVCEDFYLGDSQIQDEIEDAWRYCSDKGEKE
;
A
#
# COMPACT_ATOMS: atom_id res chain seq x y z
N MET A 1 -41.51 55.18 2.66
CA MET A 1 -40.10 55.18 2.22
C MET A 1 -39.58 53.78 2.54
N LEU A 2 -39.47 52.94 1.50
CA LEU A 2 -39.18 51.50 1.58
C LEU A 2 -37.74 51.23 2.03
N THR A 3 -37.56 50.21 2.85
CA THR A 3 -36.29 49.46 2.92
C THR A 3 -36.65 47.99 2.89
N GLU A 4 -36.58 47.44 1.68
CA GLU A 4 -36.94 46.08 1.30
C GLU A 4 -36.14 45.05 2.10
N SER A 5 -36.83 44.19 2.85
CA SER A 5 -36.24 42.98 3.41
C SER A 5 -36.29 41.89 2.33
N LYS A 6 -35.18 41.74 1.58
CA LYS A 6 -35.03 40.63 0.64
C LYS A 6 -34.74 39.35 1.42
N ILE A 7 -35.76 38.51 1.60
CA ILE A 7 -35.60 37.16 2.14
C ILE A 7 -35.24 36.24 0.96
N THR A 8 -34.04 35.66 0.99
CA THR A 8 -33.60 34.67 -0.01
C THR A 8 -33.82 33.26 0.55
N ILE A 9 -34.69 32.48 -0.08
CA ILE A 9 -34.94 31.07 0.25
C ILE A 9 -34.42 30.22 -0.92
N ALA A 10 -33.40 29.41 -0.68
CA ALA A 10 -32.87 28.46 -1.66
C ALA A 10 -33.33 27.04 -1.32
N SER A 11 -34.10 26.42 -2.22
CA SER A 11 -34.56 25.03 -2.10
C SER A 11 -33.92 24.17 -3.19
N ALA A 12 -33.05 23.23 -2.78
CA ALA A 12 -32.45 22.26 -3.68
C ALA A 12 -33.38 21.04 -3.85
N VAL A 13 -33.89 20.83 -5.06
CA VAL A 13 -34.69 19.65 -5.43
C VAL A 13 -33.78 18.69 -6.19
N THR A 14 -33.10 17.82 -5.46
CA THR A 14 -32.48 16.62 -6.04
C THR A 14 -32.91 15.39 -5.25
N ALA A 15 -33.98 14.78 -5.77
CA ALA A 15 -34.36 13.36 -5.70
C ALA A 15 -34.65 12.64 -4.37
N PHE A 16 -34.73 13.27 -3.18
CA PHE A 16 -35.15 12.52 -1.97
C PHE A 16 -36.32 13.04 -1.13
N ASN A 17 -37.04 14.09 -1.54
CA ASN A 17 -38.41 14.36 -1.05
C ASN A 17 -39.11 15.37 -1.96
N SER A 18 -39.71 14.90 -3.05
CA SER A 18 -40.60 15.70 -3.91
C SER A 18 -41.74 16.38 -3.11
N VAL A 19 -42.12 15.81 -1.96
CA VAL A 19 -43.13 16.36 -1.05
C VAL A 19 -42.71 17.69 -0.42
N LEU A 20 -41.45 17.86 0.01
CA LEU A 20 -40.99 19.11 0.63
C LEU A 20 -40.84 20.24 -0.39
N GLY A 21 -40.44 19.91 -1.63
CA GLY A 21 -40.37 20.87 -2.73
C GLY A 21 -41.74 21.39 -3.14
N VAL A 22 -42.74 20.50 -3.25
CA VAL A 22 -44.13 20.88 -3.56
C VAL A 22 -44.75 21.68 -2.40
N SER A 23 -44.53 21.27 -1.15
CA SER A 23 -45.04 21.97 0.03
C SER A 23 -44.46 23.40 0.15
N GLY A 24 -43.16 23.55 -0.10
CA GLY A 24 -42.51 24.87 -0.11
C GLY A 24 -43.02 25.77 -1.23
N TYR A 25 -43.24 25.21 -2.43
CA TYR A 25 -43.80 25.94 -3.57
C TYR A 25 -45.23 26.42 -3.32
N GLU A 26 -46.10 25.59 -2.74
CA GLU A 26 -47.48 26.01 -2.43
C GLU A 26 -47.53 27.04 -1.30
N LEU A 27 -46.66 26.93 -0.29
CA LEU A 27 -46.59 27.91 0.80
C LEU A 27 -46.06 29.27 0.29
N LEU A 28 -45.14 29.25 -0.68
CA LEU A 28 -44.68 30.44 -1.40
C LEU A 28 -45.79 31.05 -2.28
N GLN A 29 -46.57 30.23 -2.98
CA GLN A 29 -47.72 30.72 -3.75
C GLN A 29 -48.74 31.42 -2.83
N ILE A 30 -49.08 30.83 -1.68
CA ILE A 30 -50.00 31.45 -0.72
C ILE A 30 -49.43 32.76 -0.19
N TYR A 31 -48.14 32.80 0.14
CA TYR A 31 -47.47 34.00 0.62
C TYR A 31 -47.49 35.12 -0.43
N PHE A 32 -47.12 34.84 -1.68
CA PHE A 32 -47.09 35.83 -2.76
C PHE A 32 -48.49 36.21 -3.27
N LEU A 33 -49.46 35.30 -3.32
CA LEU A 33 -50.85 35.63 -3.69
C LEU A 33 -51.54 36.50 -2.63
N SER A 34 -51.07 36.48 -1.38
CA SER A 34 -51.57 37.38 -0.32
C SER A 34 -51.01 38.82 -0.42
N GLN A 35 -49.95 39.03 -1.19
CA GLN A 35 -49.39 40.35 -1.47
C GLN A 35 -49.68 40.67 -2.94
N GLY A 36 -50.73 41.46 -3.18
CA GLY A 36 -51.32 41.74 -4.50
C GLY A 36 -50.44 42.48 -5.53
N SER A 37 -49.24 41.99 -5.80
CA SER A 37 -48.36 42.44 -6.87
C SER A 37 -47.68 41.23 -7.51
N SER A 38 -47.97 40.97 -8.78
CA SER A 38 -47.26 39.98 -9.58
C SER A 38 -45.86 40.52 -9.91
N GLU A 39 -44.85 40.11 -9.15
CA GLU A 39 -43.47 40.20 -9.61
C GLU A 39 -43.09 38.89 -10.32
N GLU A 40 -42.51 39.01 -11.51
CA GLU A 40 -42.00 37.87 -12.26
C GLU A 40 -40.90 37.16 -11.46
N VAL A 41 -41.17 35.89 -11.12
CA VAL A 41 -40.17 35.00 -10.54
C VAL A 41 -39.17 34.67 -11.64
N SER A 42 -38.08 35.43 -11.72
CA SER A 42 -36.96 35.07 -12.57
C SER A 42 -36.33 33.77 -12.06
N ALA A 43 -36.29 32.76 -12.93
CA ALA A 43 -35.57 31.52 -12.65
C ALA A 43 -34.08 31.85 -12.58
N LEU A 44 -33.55 32.01 -11.36
CA LEU A 44 -32.11 32.05 -11.13
C LEU A 44 -31.54 30.68 -11.54
N ASN A 45 -30.78 30.68 -12.62
CA ASN A 45 -30.02 29.51 -13.06
C ASN A 45 -29.10 29.05 -11.92
N ASN A 46 -29.40 27.88 -11.35
CA ASN A 46 -28.69 27.26 -10.23
C ASN A 46 -27.28 26.72 -10.58
N LEU A 47 -26.61 27.28 -11.58
CA LEU A 47 -25.26 26.88 -11.99
C LEU A 47 -24.24 27.05 -10.84
N ASN A 48 -24.49 27.96 -9.90
CA ASN A 48 -23.64 28.16 -8.72
C ASN A 48 -23.87 27.14 -7.58
N ILE A 49 -24.96 26.36 -7.62
CA ILE A 49 -25.20 25.28 -6.64
C ILE A 49 -24.44 24.01 -7.07
N GLU A 50 -24.22 23.79 -8.37
CA GLU A 50 -23.31 22.73 -8.85
C GLU A 50 -21.85 22.95 -8.40
N SER A 51 -21.45 24.19 -8.13
CA SER A 51 -20.09 24.53 -7.73
C SER A 51 -19.87 24.62 -6.21
N THR A 52 -20.93 24.58 -5.40
CA THR A 52 -20.81 24.56 -3.94
C THR A 52 -20.50 23.13 -3.49
N LYS A 53 -19.22 22.75 -3.55
CA LYS A 53 -18.73 21.50 -2.96
C LYS A 53 -19.08 21.51 -1.47
N ILE A 54 -19.94 20.59 -1.05
CA ILE A 54 -20.22 20.38 0.37
C ILE A 54 -18.89 20.03 1.03
N GLU A 55 -18.42 20.92 1.91
CA GLU A 55 -17.22 20.66 2.68
C GLU A 55 -17.46 19.48 3.61
N ARG A 56 -16.60 18.51 3.38
CA ARG A 56 -16.60 17.18 3.91
C ARG A 56 -16.26 17.23 5.41
N LYS A 57 -17.17 16.91 6.32
CA LYS A 57 -16.89 16.92 7.78
C LYS A 57 -15.98 15.73 8.13
N LYS A 58 -14.67 15.96 8.01
CA LYS A 58 -13.64 14.95 8.26
C LYS A 58 -13.42 14.79 9.77
N ASN A 59 -13.69 13.60 10.29
CA ASN A 59 -13.10 13.22 11.57
C ASN A 59 -11.57 13.22 11.39
N LYS A 60 -10.85 13.72 12.41
CA LYS A 60 -9.39 13.77 12.39
C LYS A 60 -8.83 12.39 12.04
N THR A 61 -8.09 12.29 10.94
CA THR A 61 -7.56 11.00 10.50
C THR A 61 -6.57 10.46 11.52
N VAL A 62 -6.70 9.18 11.85
CA VAL A 62 -5.72 8.49 12.70
C VAL A 62 -4.43 8.29 11.88
N ALA A 63 -3.35 8.89 12.34
CA ALA A 63 -2.00 8.79 11.76
C ALA A 63 -1.05 8.08 12.73
N TRP A 64 0.17 7.81 12.28
CA TRP A 64 1.23 7.28 13.15
C TRP A 64 1.64 8.29 14.23
N THR A 65 2.07 7.80 15.40
CA THR A 65 2.34 8.62 16.61
C THR A 65 3.77 9.14 16.70
N SER A 66 4.73 8.48 16.04
CA SER A 66 6.15 8.86 16.03
C SER A 66 6.77 8.76 14.62
N SER A 67 7.74 9.64 14.32
CA SER A 67 8.39 9.76 13.01
C SER A 67 8.70 8.40 12.35
N SER A 68 8.32 8.25 11.09
CA SER A 68 8.67 7.06 10.31
C SER A 68 10.18 7.02 10.10
N ASN A 69 10.84 5.96 10.57
CA ASN A 69 12.26 5.72 10.28
C ASN A 69 12.38 4.82 9.05
N ASP A 70 13.35 5.12 8.19
CA ASP A 70 13.77 4.21 7.12
C ASP A 70 14.48 3.01 7.76
N VAL A 71 14.02 1.80 7.44
CA VAL A 71 14.67 0.54 7.81
C VAL A 71 14.98 -0.27 6.57
N ASP A 72 16.00 -1.11 6.63
CA ASP A 72 16.27 -2.08 5.57
C ASP A 72 15.38 -3.32 5.79
N PRO A 73 14.34 -3.54 4.97
CA PRO A 73 13.46 -4.67 5.14
C PRO A 73 14.15 -6.02 4.87
N ARG A 74 15.40 -6.06 4.39
CA ARG A 74 16.15 -7.30 4.11
C ARG A 74 16.76 -7.94 5.34
N ILE A 75 16.92 -7.18 6.40
CA ILE A 75 17.70 -7.55 7.60
C ILE A 75 16.75 -7.97 8.71
N HIS A 76 17.04 -9.10 9.36
CA HIS A 76 16.33 -9.59 10.53
C HIS A 76 17.30 -10.18 11.56
N THR A 77 16.86 -10.28 12.81
CA THR A 77 17.69 -10.62 13.99
C THR A 77 17.86 -12.11 14.24
N THR A 78 17.76 -12.96 13.21
CA THR A 78 17.89 -14.42 13.38
C THR A 78 19.36 -14.82 13.37
N SER A 79 19.79 -15.60 14.36
CA SER A 79 21.14 -16.17 14.41
C SER A 79 21.40 -17.06 13.20
N ASN A 80 22.64 -17.03 12.70
CA ASN A 80 23.09 -17.90 11.64
C ASN A 80 24.52 -18.35 11.88
N THR A 81 24.87 -19.45 11.22
CA THR A 81 26.26 -19.90 11.08
C THR A 81 26.68 -19.64 9.65
N THR A 82 27.90 -19.16 9.45
CA THR A 82 28.40 -18.86 8.11
C THR A 82 29.18 -20.05 7.55
N VAL A 83 29.35 -20.05 6.24
CA VAL A 83 30.20 -21.01 5.51
C VAL A 83 31.63 -21.01 6.06
N GLU A 84 32.14 -19.86 6.50
CA GLU A 84 33.48 -19.74 7.10
C GLU A 84 33.60 -20.52 8.40
N ASN A 85 32.59 -20.44 9.27
CA ASN A 85 32.55 -21.17 10.54
C ASN A 85 32.53 -22.70 10.33
N ASN A 86 32.04 -23.18 9.17
CA ASN A 86 31.94 -24.59 8.81
C ASN A 86 32.81 -24.98 7.60
N ALA A 87 34.06 -24.50 7.55
CA ALA A 87 34.94 -24.66 6.40
C ALA A 87 35.13 -26.11 5.89
N THR A 88 35.05 -27.12 6.77
CA THR A 88 35.21 -28.54 6.40
C THR A 88 34.09 -29.04 5.49
N ARG A 89 32.84 -28.65 5.77
CA ARG A 89 31.64 -28.97 4.96
C ARG A 89 31.76 -28.45 3.54
N TYR A 90 32.38 -27.28 3.41
CA TYR A 90 32.52 -26.57 2.16
C TYR A 90 33.89 -26.73 1.50
N ARG A 91 34.68 -27.72 1.92
CA ARG A 91 36.03 -27.93 1.37
C ARG A 91 36.03 -28.28 -0.11
N ALA A 92 35.03 -29.02 -0.57
CA ALA A 92 34.87 -29.40 -1.98
C ALA A 92 34.28 -28.27 -2.85
N TYR A 93 33.78 -27.20 -2.23
CA TYR A 93 33.15 -26.09 -2.94
C TYR A 93 34.25 -25.16 -3.44
N GLN A 94 34.18 -24.83 -4.73
CA GLN A 94 35.22 -24.02 -5.35
C GLN A 94 35.08 -22.54 -4.98
N PHE A 95 33.88 -22.05 -4.64
CA PHE A 95 33.54 -20.64 -4.35
C PHE A 95 34.07 -19.59 -5.35
N HIS A 96 34.73 -20.00 -6.42
CA HIS A 96 35.20 -19.20 -7.56
C HIS A 96 35.56 -17.75 -7.18
N SER A 97 34.95 -16.76 -7.84
CA SER A 97 35.16 -15.32 -7.64
C SER A 97 34.61 -14.77 -6.31
N ILE A 98 33.87 -15.57 -5.54
CA ILE A 98 33.15 -15.13 -4.35
C ILE A 98 33.78 -15.62 -3.04
N LYS A 99 34.89 -16.36 -3.11
CA LYS A 99 35.57 -16.97 -1.95
C LYS A 99 35.90 -15.98 -0.82
N ARG A 100 36.27 -14.74 -1.15
CA ARG A 100 36.59 -13.70 -0.16
C ARG A 100 35.39 -13.22 0.66
N HIS A 101 34.16 -13.57 0.25
CA HIS A 101 32.92 -13.18 0.91
C HIS A 101 32.26 -14.33 1.68
N LYS A 102 32.98 -15.45 1.90
CA LYS A 102 32.53 -16.57 2.76
C LYS A 102 31.95 -16.19 4.12
N PRO A 103 32.47 -15.18 4.85
CA PRO A 103 31.86 -14.74 6.10
C PRO A 103 30.42 -14.23 5.94
N LYS A 104 29.99 -13.89 4.72
CA LYS A 104 28.62 -13.43 4.43
C LYS A 104 27.70 -14.55 3.98
N PHE A 105 28.21 -15.73 3.65
CA PHE A 105 27.41 -16.84 3.13
C PHE A 105 26.92 -17.69 4.28
N VAL A 106 25.62 -17.97 4.28
CA VAL A 106 25.00 -18.73 5.37
C VAL A 106 25.15 -20.22 5.12
N ASP A 107 25.40 -20.95 6.20
CA ASP A 107 25.50 -22.40 6.17
C ASP A 107 24.11 -23.02 5.89
N TRP A 108 24.07 -23.91 4.91
CA TRP A 108 22.81 -24.49 4.42
C TRP A 108 22.17 -25.45 5.42
N LYS A 109 22.91 -26.01 6.38
CA LYS A 109 22.47 -27.10 7.26
C LYS A 109 22.12 -26.63 8.68
N GLU A 110 22.89 -25.71 9.24
CA GLU A 110 22.77 -25.26 10.64
C GLU A 110 21.93 -23.99 10.83
N SER A 111 21.44 -23.39 9.75
CA SER A 111 20.74 -22.10 9.80
C SER A 111 19.29 -22.17 9.29
N LYS A 112 18.57 -23.27 9.57
CA LYS A 112 17.20 -23.49 9.07
C LYS A 112 16.27 -22.29 9.29
N ASP A 113 16.19 -21.79 10.53
CA ASP A 113 15.33 -20.67 10.89
C ASP A 113 15.73 -19.39 10.14
N TRP A 114 17.04 -19.20 9.90
CA TRP A 114 17.53 -18.08 9.10
C TRP A 114 17.05 -18.20 7.65
N TRP A 115 17.12 -19.39 7.05
CA TRP A 115 16.67 -19.62 5.68
C TRP A 115 15.18 -19.39 5.49
N GLU A 116 14.36 -19.91 6.41
CA GLU A 116 12.91 -19.70 6.40
C GLU A 116 12.57 -18.22 6.58
N LYS A 117 13.19 -17.55 7.57
CA LYS A 117 12.94 -16.13 7.82
C LYS A 117 13.44 -15.23 6.69
N THR A 118 14.59 -15.57 6.10
CA THR A 118 15.17 -14.84 4.96
C THR A 118 14.26 -14.94 3.76
N TYR A 119 13.77 -16.14 3.44
CA TYR A 119 12.84 -16.34 2.35
C TYR A 119 11.59 -15.50 2.55
N GLU A 120 10.91 -15.59 3.69
CA GLU A 120 9.69 -14.82 3.94
C GLU A 120 9.93 -13.31 3.86
N THR A 121 11.03 -12.84 4.44
CA THR A 121 11.43 -11.42 4.43
C THR A 121 11.73 -10.92 3.01
N ARG A 122 12.43 -11.70 2.19
CA ARG A 122 12.96 -11.25 0.89
C ARG A 122 12.13 -11.72 -0.31
N LYS A 123 11.12 -12.58 -0.11
CA LYS A 123 10.21 -13.09 -1.16
C LYS A 123 9.53 -11.98 -1.95
N TYR A 124 9.17 -10.88 -1.29
CA TYR A 124 8.59 -9.72 -1.98
C TYR A 124 9.58 -9.11 -2.99
N MET A 125 10.84 -8.93 -2.60
CA MET A 125 11.89 -8.43 -3.50
C MET A 125 12.20 -9.41 -4.60
N LEU A 126 12.21 -10.72 -4.30
CA LEU A 126 12.40 -11.76 -5.31
C LEU A 126 11.30 -11.70 -6.40
N LYS A 127 10.04 -11.50 -6.00
CA LYS A 127 8.90 -11.44 -6.92
C LYS A 127 8.81 -10.14 -7.73
N ASN A 128 9.23 -9.01 -7.15
CA ASN A 128 9.06 -7.68 -7.75
C ASN A 128 10.38 -7.08 -8.26
N GLY A 129 11.51 -7.73 -8.01
CA GLY A 129 12.80 -7.33 -8.56
C GLY A 129 12.83 -7.61 -10.05
N ASN A 130 13.22 -6.61 -10.84
CA ASN A 130 13.40 -6.74 -12.28
C ASN A 130 14.71 -7.51 -12.57
N PHE A 131 14.79 -8.77 -12.15
CA PHE A 131 15.93 -9.62 -12.41
C PHE A 131 15.89 -10.08 -13.86
N GLY A 132 16.98 -9.85 -14.61
CA GLY A 132 17.08 -10.29 -16.00
C GLY A 132 16.93 -11.82 -16.19
N ARG A 133 17.02 -12.60 -15.11
CA ARG A 133 16.81 -14.05 -15.10
C ARG A 133 16.07 -14.47 -13.83
N TYR A 134 14.96 -15.18 -13.99
CA TYR A 134 14.14 -15.67 -12.88
C TYR A 134 14.58 -17.07 -12.43
N VAL A 135 14.45 -17.34 -11.12
CA VAL A 135 14.60 -18.66 -10.51
C VAL A 135 13.38 -18.94 -9.63
N ASN A 136 12.85 -20.16 -9.72
CA ASN A 136 11.70 -20.55 -8.92
C ASN A 136 12.14 -21.03 -7.53
N ILE A 137 12.14 -20.09 -6.56
CA ILE A 137 12.42 -20.39 -5.14
C ILE A 137 11.09 -20.57 -4.40
N VAL A 138 10.80 -21.82 -4.01
CA VAL A 138 9.47 -22.22 -3.48
C VAL A 138 9.37 -22.18 -1.96
N GLY A 139 10.49 -22.08 -1.25
CA GLY A 139 10.53 -22.02 0.21
C GLY A 139 11.92 -21.68 0.74
N GLY A 140 12.06 -21.57 2.06
CA GLY A 140 13.33 -21.23 2.70
C GLY A 140 14.32 -22.39 2.81
N TYR A 141 13.88 -23.52 3.36
CA TYR A 141 14.77 -24.64 3.69
C TYR A 141 14.22 -25.99 3.25
N GLU A 142 15.08 -26.83 2.69
CA GLU A 142 14.82 -28.26 2.44
C GLU A 142 16.12 -29.05 2.56
N ASP A 143 16.09 -30.20 3.24
CA ASP A 143 17.25 -31.09 3.48
C ASP A 143 17.36 -32.18 2.39
N LYS A 144 16.38 -32.29 1.50
CA LYS A 144 16.44 -33.23 0.38
C LYS A 144 17.46 -32.81 -0.68
N LYS A 145 18.04 -33.82 -1.34
CA LYS A 145 18.91 -33.62 -2.51
C LYS A 145 18.15 -32.99 -3.68
N TYR A 146 18.79 -32.10 -4.42
CA TYR A 146 18.16 -31.29 -5.48
C TYR A 146 18.81 -31.42 -6.86
N LEU A 147 19.55 -32.50 -7.11
CA LEU A 147 20.41 -32.68 -8.31
C LEU A 147 19.72 -32.42 -9.66
N PHE A 148 18.39 -32.50 -9.74
CA PHE A 148 17.60 -32.18 -10.95
C PHE A 148 16.31 -31.41 -10.66
N ALA A 149 16.22 -30.74 -9.51
CA ALA A 149 15.00 -30.05 -9.13
C ALA A 149 14.80 -28.79 -9.99
N THR A 150 13.62 -28.67 -10.60
CA THR A 150 13.19 -27.47 -11.35
C THR A 150 12.80 -26.32 -10.43
N SER A 151 12.47 -26.64 -9.18
CA SER A 151 12.12 -25.70 -8.12
C SER A 151 13.02 -25.96 -6.92
N LEU A 152 13.63 -24.91 -6.39
CA LEU A 152 14.60 -25.01 -5.30
C LEU A 152 14.08 -24.32 -4.05
N HIS A 153 14.45 -24.83 -2.89
CA HIS A 153 14.41 -24.02 -1.67
C HIS A 153 15.60 -23.08 -1.64
N LEU A 154 15.51 -22.02 -0.85
CA LEU A 154 16.51 -20.97 -0.80
C LEU A 154 17.90 -21.54 -0.42
N ASN A 155 17.98 -22.39 0.60
CA ASN A 155 19.23 -23.03 0.99
C ASN A 155 19.86 -23.84 -0.17
N GLN A 156 19.06 -24.56 -0.95
CA GLN A 156 19.51 -25.34 -2.13
C GLN A 156 19.98 -24.44 -3.28
N PHE A 157 19.26 -23.35 -3.55
CA PHE A 157 19.66 -22.33 -4.53
C PHE A 157 21.02 -21.73 -4.19
N CYS A 158 21.21 -21.39 -2.91
CA CYS A 158 22.46 -20.83 -2.42
C CYS A 158 23.60 -21.85 -2.45
N ASP A 159 23.35 -23.08 -2.02
CA ASP A 159 24.34 -24.16 -2.05
C ASP A 159 24.83 -24.45 -3.48
N LYS A 160 23.91 -24.52 -4.45
CA LYS A 160 24.24 -24.64 -5.88
C LYS A 160 25.08 -23.47 -6.38
N SER A 161 24.75 -22.25 -5.96
CA SER A 161 25.49 -21.05 -6.33
C SER A 161 26.90 -21.03 -5.72
N TYR A 162 27.08 -21.59 -4.52
CA TYR A 162 28.40 -21.73 -3.89
C TYR A 162 29.30 -22.71 -4.65
N SER A 163 28.74 -23.81 -5.17
CA SER A 163 29.49 -24.86 -5.87
C SER A 163 29.73 -24.54 -7.36
N GLU A 164 28.75 -23.99 -8.05
CA GLU A 164 28.74 -23.85 -9.51
C GLU A 164 28.96 -22.38 -9.95
N GLY A 165 30.18 -22.04 -10.40
CA GLY A 165 30.51 -20.68 -10.80
C GLY A 165 29.66 -20.12 -11.96
N TRP A 166 29.26 -20.97 -12.90
CA TRP A 166 28.38 -20.58 -14.01
C TRP A 166 26.94 -20.29 -13.52
N TYR A 167 26.46 -21.03 -12.52
CA TYR A 167 25.14 -20.84 -11.93
C TYR A 167 25.10 -19.55 -11.12
N PHE A 168 26.14 -19.29 -10.31
CA PHE A 168 26.34 -18.00 -9.64
C PHE A 168 26.32 -16.84 -10.64
N LYS A 169 27.18 -16.85 -11.67
CA LYS A 169 27.20 -15.78 -12.69
C LYS A 169 25.85 -15.58 -13.37
N LYS A 170 25.09 -16.65 -13.59
CA LYS A 170 23.76 -16.59 -14.20
C LYS A 170 22.73 -15.91 -13.30
N TYR A 171 22.83 -16.05 -11.98
CA TYR A 171 21.84 -15.58 -11.00
C TYR A 171 22.44 -14.61 -9.97
N GLU A 172 23.54 -13.95 -10.30
CA GLU A 172 24.34 -13.15 -9.38
C GLU A 172 23.52 -12.09 -8.61
N PRO A 173 22.64 -11.29 -9.23
CA PRO A 173 21.82 -10.33 -8.49
C PRO A 173 20.89 -10.98 -7.46
N ILE A 174 20.32 -12.15 -7.78
CA ILE A 174 19.44 -12.89 -6.89
C ILE A 174 20.25 -13.56 -5.78
N PHE A 175 21.44 -14.07 -6.11
CA PHE A 175 22.37 -14.64 -5.14
C PHE A 175 22.72 -13.62 -4.04
N TRP A 176 23.14 -12.42 -4.42
CA TRP A 176 23.49 -11.40 -3.44
C TRP A 176 22.30 -10.99 -2.59
N LEU A 177 21.10 -10.89 -3.17
CA LEU A 177 19.88 -10.61 -2.40
C LEU A 177 19.55 -11.74 -1.40
N MET A 178 19.66 -12.99 -1.82
CA MET A 178 19.01 -14.10 -1.12
C MET A 178 19.97 -14.96 -0.28
N CYS A 179 21.26 -15.01 -0.64
CA CYS A 179 22.24 -15.95 -0.08
C CYS A 179 23.26 -15.33 0.87
N THR A 180 23.20 -14.01 1.07
CA THR A 180 24.08 -13.31 2.01
C THR A 180 23.35 -12.78 3.23
N THR A 181 24.08 -12.62 4.32
CA THR A 181 23.55 -12.07 5.58
C THR A 181 23.02 -10.65 5.42
N ASP A 182 23.71 -9.82 4.63
CA ASP A 182 23.43 -8.39 4.43
C ASP A 182 22.60 -8.07 3.19
N ALA A 183 22.37 -9.05 2.30
CA ALA A 183 21.70 -8.87 1.02
C ALA A 183 22.35 -7.83 0.08
N VAL A 184 23.66 -7.62 0.20
CA VAL A 184 24.42 -6.58 -0.54
C VAL A 184 25.49 -7.22 -1.41
N ASN A 185 25.52 -6.82 -2.69
CA ASN A 185 26.65 -7.11 -3.57
C ASN A 185 27.83 -6.19 -3.21
N PRO A 186 28.97 -6.72 -2.73
CA PRO A 186 30.13 -5.92 -2.35
C PRO A 186 30.84 -5.28 -3.56
N ASP A 187 30.60 -5.79 -4.77
CA ASP A 187 31.32 -5.40 -5.99
C ASP A 187 30.51 -4.48 -6.92
N SER A 188 29.26 -4.13 -6.58
CA SER A 188 28.48 -3.19 -7.39
C SER A 188 28.60 -1.75 -6.89
N SER A 189 29.05 -0.85 -7.77
CA SER A 189 28.99 0.61 -7.56
C SER A 189 27.57 1.16 -7.79
N GLU A 190 26.76 0.43 -8.53
CA GLU A 190 25.34 0.72 -8.76
C GLU A 190 24.50 -0.07 -7.76
N GLU A 191 24.00 0.65 -6.77
CA GLU A 191 22.66 0.50 -6.24
C GLU A 191 22.03 -0.90 -6.33
N ALA A 192 22.45 -1.81 -5.46
CA ALA A 192 21.52 -2.80 -4.89
C ALA A 192 20.42 -2.11 -4.03
N LYS A 193 19.90 -0.95 -4.47
CA LYS A 193 18.69 -0.25 -3.98
C LYS A 193 17.42 -0.98 -4.45
N ALA A 194 17.46 -2.30 -4.56
CA ALA A 194 16.27 -3.10 -4.79
C ALA A 194 15.47 -3.07 -3.48
N ILE A 195 14.60 -2.09 -3.31
CA ILE A 195 13.71 -1.98 -2.13
C ILE A 195 14.51 -1.98 -0.81
N SER A 196 15.60 -1.21 -0.75
CA SER A 196 16.51 -1.19 0.41
C SER A 196 16.02 -0.32 1.58
N LYS A 197 14.84 0.31 1.42
CA LYS A 197 14.27 1.23 2.40
C LYS A 197 12.76 0.98 2.50
N ALA A 198 12.32 0.59 3.68
CA ALA A 198 10.93 0.53 4.08
C ALA A 198 10.67 1.54 5.20
N LYS A 199 9.45 2.04 5.30
CA LYS A 199 9.06 2.86 6.45
C LYS A 199 8.70 1.94 7.61
N LYS A 200 9.25 2.22 8.79
CA LYS A 200 8.80 1.67 10.07
C LYS A 200 8.18 2.79 10.88
N ALA A 201 6.93 2.63 11.25
CA ALA A 201 6.21 3.62 12.06
C ALA A 201 5.36 2.93 13.14
N LYS A 202 5.03 3.68 14.18
CA LYS A 202 4.14 3.25 15.26
C LYS A 202 2.72 3.71 14.99
N PHE A 203 1.81 2.76 14.98
CA PHE A 203 0.40 3.00 14.70
C PHE A 203 -0.42 2.74 15.96
N PRO A 204 -1.38 3.61 16.31
CA PRO A 204 -2.23 3.40 17.46
C PRO A 204 -3.15 2.19 17.24
N LYS A 205 -3.28 1.37 18.27
CA LYS A 205 -4.10 0.16 18.31
C LYS A 205 -4.79 0.11 19.67
N GLU A 206 -5.99 0.67 19.72
CA GLU A 206 -6.75 0.86 20.96
C GLU A 206 -5.92 1.60 22.02
N GLN A 207 -5.56 0.94 23.13
CA GLN A 207 -4.74 1.48 24.22
C GLN A 207 -3.22 1.26 24.04
N THR A 208 -2.80 0.69 22.92
CA THR A 208 -1.40 0.31 22.64
C THR A 208 -0.89 0.89 21.31
N GLU A 209 0.41 0.76 21.06
CA GLU A 209 1.02 1.08 19.77
C GLU A 209 1.55 -0.19 19.11
N GLU A 210 1.31 -0.36 17.81
CA GLU A 210 1.90 -1.43 17.00
C GLU A 210 2.94 -0.85 16.03
N GLU A 211 4.16 -1.39 16.03
CA GLU A 211 5.15 -1.07 15.00
C GLU A 211 4.85 -1.85 13.72
N ILE A 212 4.60 -1.11 12.63
CA ILE A 212 4.32 -1.70 11.32
C ILE A 212 5.38 -1.24 10.32
N ILE A 213 5.95 -2.21 9.60
CA ILE A 213 6.85 -1.96 8.46
C ILE A 213 6.02 -2.02 7.18
N TYR A 214 6.13 -1.00 6.34
CA TYR A 214 5.42 -0.90 5.08
C TYR A 214 6.30 -0.24 4.00
N LEU A 215 5.88 -0.40 2.74
CA LEU A 215 6.57 0.18 1.59
C LEU A 215 5.66 1.21 0.93
N THR A 216 6.23 2.33 0.53
CA THR A 216 5.53 3.27 -0.35
C THR A 216 5.59 2.80 -1.80
N VAL A 217 4.72 3.36 -2.65
CA VAL A 217 4.71 3.09 -4.08
C VAL A 217 6.05 3.46 -4.73
N GLU A 218 6.70 4.52 -4.27
CA GLU A 218 8.05 4.91 -4.68
C GLU A 218 9.09 3.85 -4.26
N GLN A 219 9.10 3.46 -2.98
CA GLN A 219 10.06 2.49 -2.43
C GLN A 219 9.93 1.10 -3.08
N SER A 220 8.71 0.72 -3.49
CA SER A 220 8.47 -0.55 -4.18
C SER A 220 9.08 -0.64 -5.58
N LYS A 221 9.44 0.51 -6.18
CA LYS A 221 9.91 0.63 -7.57
C LYS A 221 8.97 0.03 -8.63
N LYS A 222 7.70 -0.26 -8.33
CA LYS A 222 6.73 -0.70 -9.33
C LYS A 222 6.50 0.38 -10.40
N GLY A 223 6.70 0.03 -11.66
CA GLY A 223 6.60 0.97 -12.79
C GLY A 223 5.17 1.25 -13.27
N ASN A 224 4.21 0.35 -13.00
CA ASN A 224 2.91 0.35 -13.68
C ASN A 224 1.84 1.27 -13.06
N ILE A 225 2.24 2.30 -12.32
CA ILE A 225 1.32 3.24 -11.66
C ILE A 225 0.84 4.26 -12.69
N LYS A 226 -0.44 4.18 -13.07
CA LYS A 226 -1.01 5.00 -14.14
C LYS A 226 -1.71 6.25 -13.62
N ASN A 227 -2.24 6.21 -12.40
CA ASN A 227 -3.05 7.30 -11.87
C ASN A 227 -2.22 8.58 -11.65
N THR A 228 -2.57 9.64 -12.39
CA THR A 228 -1.87 10.94 -12.38
C THR A 228 -1.97 11.66 -11.04
N GLN A 229 -3.03 11.43 -10.25
CA GLN A 229 -3.25 12.09 -8.96
C GLN A 229 -2.21 11.73 -7.91
N ILE A 230 -1.56 10.56 -8.07
CA ILE A 230 -0.55 10.07 -7.12
C ILE A 230 0.87 10.09 -7.66
N GLN A 231 1.09 10.41 -8.94
CA GLN A 231 2.42 10.36 -9.56
C GLN A 231 3.46 11.20 -8.81
N ASN A 232 3.08 12.42 -8.41
CA ASN A 232 3.96 13.32 -7.65
C ASN A 232 3.98 13.02 -6.14
N ASN A 233 3.18 12.06 -5.68
CA ASN A 233 2.99 11.72 -4.26
C ASN A 233 3.24 10.24 -3.97
N ARG A 234 3.97 9.53 -4.85
CA ARG A 234 4.25 8.09 -4.71
C ARG A 234 4.95 7.71 -3.40
N ASN A 235 5.60 8.67 -2.75
CA ASN A 235 6.25 8.55 -1.45
C ASN A 235 5.29 8.57 -0.25
N LYS A 236 4.00 8.89 -0.47
CA LYS A 236 2.94 8.91 0.55
C LYS A 236 2.01 7.70 0.45
N PHE A 237 1.78 7.17 -0.75
CA PHE A 237 0.89 6.02 -0.96
C PHE A 237 1.57 4.71 -0.61
N VAL A 238 0.87 3.83 0.11
CA VAL A 238 1.36 2.50 0.50
C VAL A 238 1.12 1.50 -0.61
N ILE A 239 2.10 0.64 -0.89
CA ILE A 239 1.98 -0.33 -1.97
C ILE A 239 1.02 -1.48 -1.60
N TYR A 240 0.10 -1.77 -2.52
CA TYR A 240 -1.05 -2.66 -2.32
C TYR A 240 -0.73 -4.14 -2.12
N ASN A 241 0.47 -4.60 -2.51
CA ASN A 241 0.86 -6.00 -2.41
C ASN A 241 1.98 -6.23 -1.37
N TYR A 242 2.12 -5.33 -0.39
CA TYR A 242 3.05 -5.48 0.73
C TYR A 242 2.39 -5.09 2.06
N SER A 243 2.83 -5.73 3.15
CA SER A 243 2.41 -5.47 4.54
C SER A 243 0.90 -5.64 4.78
N GLN A 244 0.46 -6.90 4.90
CA GLN A 244 -0.91 -7.24 5.34
C GLN A 244 -1.33 -6.47 6.60
N LYS A 245 -0.42 -6.38 7.58
CA LYS A 245 -0.63 -5.64 8.83
C LYS A 245 -1.04 -4.18 8.61
N TRP A 246 -0.39 -3.49 7.67
CA TRP A 246 -0.71 -2.08 7.40
C TRP A 246 -2.12 -1.94 6.80
N TRP A 247 -2.47 -2.82 5.86
CA TRP A 247 -3.78 -2.80 5.20
C TRP A 247 -4.93 -3.17 6.15
N GLU A 248 -4.71 -4.14 7.03
CA GLU A 248 -5.64 -4.48 8.11
C GLU A 248 -5.82 -3.32 9.09
N TRP A 249 -4.72 -2.67 9.48
CA TRP A 249 -4.76 -1.52 10.37
C TRP A 249 -5.52 -0.33 9.73
N SER A 250 -5.21 0.03 8.49
CA SER A 250 -5.88 1.14 7.78
C SER A 250 -7.39 0.87 7.65
N TYR A 251 -7.76 -0.38 7.35
CA TYR A 251 -9.16 -0.79 7.32
C TYR A 251 -9.85 -0.63 8.68
N GLN A 252 -9.28 -1.20 9.74
CA GLN A 252 -9.89 -1.23 11.08
C GLN A 252 -10.00 0.16 11.73
N TYR A 253 -8.94 0.97 11.64
CA TYR A 253 -8.82 2.20 12.43
C TYR A 253 -9.11 3.48 11.62
N ARG A 254 -9.28 3.37 10.30
CA ARG A 254 -9.72 4.50 9.47
C ARG A 254 -11.07 4.19 8.82
N LEU A 255 -11.11 3.21 7.92
CA LEU A 255 -12.29 3.00 7.09
C LEU A 255 -13.51 2.52 7.90
N GLU A 256 -13.34 1.54 8.79
CA GLU A 256 -14.43 1.04 9.63
C GLU A 256 -14.93 2.10 10.62
N GLU A 257 -14.04 2.91 11.17
CA GLU A 257 -14.42 4.02 12.06
C GLU A 257 -15.22 5.09 11.31
N ASP A 258 -14.85 5.40 10.07
CA ASP A 258 -15.62 6.33 9.24
C ASP A 258 -16.97 5.75 8.78
N LYS A 259 -17.04 4.43 8.52
CA LYS A 259 -18.30 3.72 8.24
C LYS A 259 -19.26 3.74 9.42
N LYS A 260 -18.76 3.52 10.64
CA LYS A 260 -19.58 3.53 11.87
C LYS A 260 -20.13 4.93 12.18
N ASN A 261 -19.40 5.98 11.81
CA ASN A 261 -19.75 7.37 12.06
C ASN A 261 -20.41 8.05 10.84
N GLU A 262 -20.93 7.31 9.87
CA GLU A 262 -21.58 7.85 8.66
C GLU A 262 -22.96 8.47 9.00
N THR A 263 -22.98 9.57 9.75
CA THR A 263 -24.16 10.44 9.87
C THR A 263 -24.26 11.32 8.62
N SER A 264 -24.74 10.73 7.51
CA SER A 264 -25.44 11.32 6.35
C SER A 264 -24.90 12.57 5.60
N ALA A 265 -23.80 13.20 5.97
CA ALA A 265 -23.25 14.35 5.23
C ALA A 265 -22.00 14.01 4.40
N PHE A 266 -21.61 12.73 4.37
CA PHE A 266 -20.30 12.31 3.90
C PHE A 266 -20.23 10.90 3.28
N PRO A 267 -20.82 10.65 2.10
CA PRO A 267 -20.83 9.32 1.53
C PRO A 267 -19.42 8.93 1.09
N LEU A 268 -18.88 7.86 1.69
CA LEU A 268 -17.80 7.10 1.09
C LEU A 268 -18.15 6.82 -0.39
N SER A 269 -17.16 6.86 -1.28
CA SER A 269 -17.38 6.42 -2.66
C SER A 269 -17.82 4.96 -2.67
N ASN A 270 -18.60 4.58 -3.69
CA ASN A 270 -19.17 3.23 -3.77
C ASN A 270 -18.12 2.11 -3.66
N LYS A 271 -16.91 2.33 -4.18
CA LYS A 271 -15.81 1.37 -4.04
C LYS A 271 -15.41 1.16 -2.58
N PHE A 272 -15.18 2.23 -1.83
CA PHE A 272 -14.76 2.14 -0.43
C PHE A 272 -15.91 1.75 0.52
N LYS A 273 -17.16 2.05 0.16
CA LYS A 273 -18.35 1.53 0.86
C LYS A 273 -18.39 0.00 0.88
N ASN A 274 -18.05 -0.61 -0.25
CA ASN A 274 -18.13 -2.07 -0.42
C ASN A 274 -16.95 -2.83 0.19
N VAL A 275 -15.94 -2.15 0.72
CA VAL A 275 -14.78 -2.80 1.35
C VAL A 275 -15.17 -3.46 2.67
N ASN A 276 -14.90 -4.74 2.86
CA ASN A 276 -15.24 -5.50 4.08
C ASN A 276 -14.05 -6.16 4.77
N LYS A 277 -12.84 -5.94 4.25
CA LYS A 277 -11.59 -6.42 4.84
C LYS A 277 -10.41 -5.57 4.36
N GLY A 278 -9.33 -5.55 5.13
CA GLY A 278 -8.12 -4.80 4.76
C GLY A 278 -7.30 -5.47 3.67
N TRP A 279 -7.11 -6.78 3.75
CA TRP A 279 -6.14 -7.50 2.92
C TRP A 279 -6.75 -8.71 2.18
N ASP A 280 -6.30 -8.89 0.95
CA ASP A 280 -6.53 -10.09 0.15
C ASP A 280 -5.22 -10.54 -0.49
N ILE A 281 -4.81 -11.79 -0.25
CA ILE A 281 -3.49 -12.28 -0.68
C ILE A 281 -3.40 -12.49 -2.19
N SER A 282 -4.52 -12.77 -2.86
CA SER A 282 -4.57 -12.96 -4.31
C SER A 282 -4.81 -11.66 -5.07
N ASN A 283 -5.20 -10.58 -4.37
CA ASN A 283 -5.64 -9.31 -4.96
C ASN A 283 -6.76 -9.49 -5.99
N ASP A 284 -7.59 -10.53 -5.85
CA ASP A 284 -8.72 -10.76 -6.76
C ASP A 284 -10.03 -10.28 -6.15
N ASN A 285 -10.07 -10.12 -4.83
CA ASN A 285 -11.27 -9.72 -4.13
C ASN A 285 -11.47 -8.20 -4.20
N ALA A 286 -12.42 -7.76 -5.02
CA ALA A 286 -12.82 -6.36 -5.17
C ALA A 286 -13.32 -5.69 -3.87
N THR A 287 -13.63 -6.46 -2.81
CA THR A 287 -14.05 -5.94 -1.50
C THR A 287 -12.89 -5.79 -0.50
N ALA A 288 -11.65 -6.04 -0.90
CA ALA A 288 -10.49 -5.82 -0.04
C ALA A 288 -9.90 -4.42 -0.24
N LEU A 289 -9.51 -3.75 0.85
CA LEU A 289 -8.97 -2.38 0.79
C LEU A 289 -7.72 -2.31 -0.09
N ASN A 290 -6.80 -3.27 0.08
CA ASN A 290 -5.58 -3.32 -0.73
C ASN A 290 -5.88 -3.46 -2.23
N LYS A 291 -6.93 -4.21 -2.60
CA LYS A 291 -7.38 -4.34 -4.00
C LYS A 291 -8.03 -3.04 -4.51
N VAL A 292 -8.92 -2.42 -3.74
CA VAL A 292 -9.51 -1.13 -4.13
C VAL A 292 -8.43 -0.06 -4.35
N CYS A 293 -7.41 -0.02 -3.49
CA CYS A 293 -6.27 0.87 -3.68
C CYS A 293 -5.39 0.45 -4.87
N GLU A 294 -5.19 -0.84 -5.14
CA GLU A 294 -4.54 -1.30 -6.39
C GLU A 294 -5.26 -0.75 -7.61
N ASP A 295 -6.59 -0.95 -7.69
CA ASP A 295 -7.40 -0.51 -8.82
C ASP A 295 -7.37 1.01 -8.97
N PHE A 296 -7.32 1.75 -7.85
CA PHE A 296 -7.12 3.20 -7.87
C PHE A 296 -5.74 3.57 -8.43
N TYR A 297 -4.66 2.88 -8.06
CA TYR A 297 -3.30 3.20 -8.54
C TYR A 297 -3.08 2.84 -10.02
N LEU A 298 -3.68 1.74 -10.47
CA LEU A 298 -3.52 1.20 -11.82
C LEU A 298 -4.56 1.76 -12.80
N GLY A 299 -5.66 2.30 -12.28
CA GLY A 299 -6.70 2.97 -13.06
C GLY A 299 -6.43 4.46 -13.27
N ASP A 300 -7.30 5.09 -14.05
CA ASP A 300 -7.35 6.54 -14.23
C ASP A 300 -8.62 7.04 -13.52
N SER A 301 -8.56 7.18 -12.19
CA SER A 301 -9.74 7.63 -11.41
C SER A 301 -9.84 9.16 -11.48
N GLN A 302 -10.96 9.65 -12.02
CA GLN A 302 -11.28 11.07 -12.14
C GLN A 302 -12.32 11.54 -11.11
N ILE A 303 -12.88 10.62 -10.32
CA ILE A 303 -13.94 10.95 -9.36
C ILE A 303 -13.29 11.48 -8.09
N GLN A 304 -13.57 12.75 -7.77
CA GLN A 304 -13.02 13.46 -6.61
C GLN A 304 -13.21 12.67 -5.30
N ASP A 305 -14.37 12.06 -5.13
CA ASP A 305 -14.70 11.28 -3.92
C ASP A 305 -13.75 10.09 -3.74
N GLU A 306 -13.46 9.36 -4.81
CA GLU A 306 -12.52 8.23 -4.79
C GLU A 306 -11.09 8.70 -4.51
N ILE A 307 -10.69 9.85 -5.06
CA ILE A 307 -9.36 10.43 -4.82
C ILE A 307 -9.18 10.74 -3.34
N GLU A 308 -10.20 11.33 -2.71
CA GLU A 308 -10.15 11.68 -1.29
C GLU A 308 -10.18 10.47 -0.37
N ASP A 309 -11.01 9.46 -0.69
CA ASP A 309 -11.00 8.19 0.02
C ASP A 309 -9.63 7.51 -0.12
N ALA A 310 -9.04 7.52 -1.32
CA ALA A 310 -7.71 6.95 -1.54
C ALA A 310 -6.62 7.69 -0.74
N TRP A 311 -6.68 9.02 -0.65
CA TRP A 311 -5.79 9.76 0.23
C TRP A 311 -5.96 9.33 1.68
N ARG A 312 -7.18 9.09 2.15
CA ARG A 312 -7.44 8.75 3.55
C ARG A 312 -7.03 7.31 3.91
N TYR A 313 -7.33 6.36 3.04
CA TYR A 313 -7.19 4.93 3.35
C TYR A 313 -6.00 4.24 2.68
N CYS A 314 -5.47 4.80 1.59
CA CYS A 314 -4.34 4.22 0.84
C CYS A 314 -3.00 4.96 1.07
N SER A 315 -3.03 6.18 1.65
CA SER A 315 -1.81 6.91 2.02
C SER A 315 -1.36 6.63 3.45
N ASP A 316 -0.07 6.79 3.72
CA ASP A 316 0.53 6.46 5.01
C ASP A 316 0.03 7.34 6.16
N LYS A 317 -0.10 8.66 5.95
CA LYS A 317 -0.68 9.58 6.93
C LYS A 317 -2.21 9.69 6.86
N GLY A 318 -2.80 9.33 5.72
CA GLY A 318 -4.24 9.48 5.51
C GLY A 318 -4.66 10.92 5.18
N GLU A 319 -3.73 11.75 4.72
CA GLU A 319 -3.93 13.15 4.36
C GLU A 319 -2.92 13.59 3.28
N LYS A 320 -3.27 14.67 2.57
CA LYS A 320 -2.47 15.17 1.45
C LYS A 320 -1.26 16.00 1.89
N GLU A 321 -1.35 16.73 3.00
CA GLU A 321 -0.31 17.62 3.52
C GLU A 321 0.28 17.11 4.84
#